data_AF-A0A925M3M6-F1
#
_entry.id   AF-A0A925M3M6-F1
#
_cell.length_a   1.000
_cell.length_b   1.000
_cell.length_c   1.000
_cell.angle_alpha   90.00
_cell.angle_beta   90.00
_cell.angle_gamma   90.00
#
_symmetry.space_group_name_H-M   'P 1'
#
loop_
_entity.id
_entity.type
_entity.pdbx_description
1 polymer ?
#
loop_
_entity_poly.entity_id
_entity_poly.type
_entity_poly.pdbx_seq_one_letter_code
_entity_poly.pdbx_strand_id
1 'polypeptide(L)'
;MSTSVNLPLCVGLLLGSGLGISGVAAQDAVTQPVLRRSEEQVSTWLEQHRDRPPIVRAFVQRMPKGGDIHTHLSGAVYAERYLSWAAADGCCVDAVAIKLVLPQDCGKTPNAFPAAELFKRSGVYAALIDRWSLRYPAFAGKSGHDQFFQAFDGFDLISSSPSRKGDMVADVANRAASQHVSYLELLLTTQGGATQQLARSIG
;
A
#
# COMPACT_ATOMS: atom_id res chain seq x y z
N MET A 1 -33.96 30.57 11.55
CA MET A 1 -33.53 31.95 11.22
C MET A 1 -33.03 31.93 9.80
N SER A 2 -33.77 32.59 8.91
CA SER A 2 -33.61 32.54 7.46
C SER A 2 -32.48 33.47 7.04
N THR A 3 -31.44 32.97 6.37
CA THR A 3 -30.40 33.80 5.74
C THR A 3 -30.74 33.98 4.28
N SER A 4 -31.11 35.21 3.92
CA SER A 4 -31.36 35.69 2.57
C SER A 4 -30.08 35.66 1.72
N VAL A 5 -30.12 34.98 0.58
CA VAL A 5 -29.09 35.05 -0.47
C VAL A 5 -29.46 36.19 -1.40
N ASN A 6 -28.59 37.21 -1.50
CA ASN A 6 -28.73 38.28 -2.49
C ASN A 6 -28.11 37.84 -3.82
N LEU A 7 -28.91 37.80 -4.88
CA LEU A 7 -28.52 37.43 -6.24
C LEU A 7 -28.50 38.71 -7.10
N PRO A 8 -27.36 39.14 -7.69
CA PRO A 8 -27.41 40.18 -8.71
C PRO A 8 -27.79 39.54 -10.04
N LEU A 9 -28.95 39.93 -10.57
CA LEU A 9 -29.44 39.50 -11.88
C LEU A 9 -28.88 40.44 -12.96
N CYS A 10 -27.76 40.08 -13.59
CA CYS A 10 -27.26 40.79 -14.76
C CYS A 10 -27.90 40.19 -16.03
N VAL A 11 -28.92 40.85 -16.57
CA VAL A 11 -29.53 40.51 -17.86
C VAL A 11 -28.78 41.27 -18.96
N GLY A 12 -27.87 40.57 -19.66
CA GLY A 12 -27.32 41.04 -20.93
C GLY A 12 -28.12 40.45 -22.08
N LEU A 13 -28.88 41.26 -22.80
CA LEU A 13 -29.53 40.88 -24.05
C LEU A 13 -28.50 41.02 -25.19
N LEU A 14 -28.11 39.91 -25.81
CA LEU A 14 -27.43 39.91 -27.11
C LEU A 14 -28.18 38.97 -28.06
N LEU A 15 -28.72 39.55 -29.13
CA LEU A 15 -29.27 38.85 -30.28
C LEU A 15 -28.10 38.21 -31.05
N GLY A 16 -27.97 36.89 -30.97
CA GLY A 16 -27.00 36.14 -31.76
C GLY A 16 -26.95 34.68 -31.32
N SER A 17 -27.32 33.78 -32.23
CA SER A 17 -27.31 32.34 -32.03
C SER A 17 -25.94 31.83 -31.53
N GLY A 18 -25.90 31.32 -30.31
CA GLY A 18 -24.73 30.64 -29.74
C GLY A 18 -25.13 29.92 -28.46
N LEU A 19 -24.90 28.61 -28.40
CA LEU A 19 -25.10 27.80 -27.18
C LEU A 19 -24.28 28.41 -26.02
N GLY A 20 -24.96 28.91 -25.00
CA GLY A 20 -24.35 29.31 -23.74
C GLY A 20 -24.27 28.13 -22.79
N ILE A 21 -23.11 27.49 -22.67
CA ILE A 21 -22.85 26.56 -21.56
C ILE A 21 -22.58 27.41 -20.31
N SER A 22 -23.55 27.49 -19.41
CA SER A 22 -23.32 28.03 -18.07
C SER A 22 -22.67 26.95 -17.22
N GLY A 23 -21.36 27.02 -17.04
CA GLY A 23 -20.64 26.25 -16.03
C GLY A 23 -20.67 26.98 -14.69
N VAL A 24 -21.37 26.45 -13.70
CA VAL A 24 -21.18 26.83 -12.30
C VAL A 24 -20.00 26.02 -11.78
N ALA A 25 -18.84 26.68 -11.65
CA ALA A 25 -17.76 26.14 -10.83
C ALA A 25 -18.04 26.53 -9.38
N ALA A 26 -18.35 25.55 -8.52
CA ALA A 26 -18.22 25.74 -7.09
C ALA A 26 -16.71 25.83 -6.77
N GLN A 27 -16.21 27.05 -6.58
CA GLN A 27 -14.88 27.27 -6.06
C GLN A 27 -14.94 27.12 -4.53
N ASP A 28 -14.37 26.04 -4.01
CA ASP A 28 -13.97 25.99 -2.60
C ASP A 28 -12.81 26.98 -2.39
N ALA A 29 -13.15 28.25 -2.17
CA ALA A 29 -12.19 29.30 -1.89
C ALA A 29 -11.72 29.21 -0.43
N VAL A 30 -10.91 28.19 -0.11
CA VAL A 30 -10.16 28.19 1.14
C VAL A 30 -9.13 29.32 1.06
N THR A 31 -9.33 30.37 1.85
CA THR A 31 -8.54 31.60 1.76
C THR A 31 -7.15 31.40 2.38
N GLN A 32 -6.10 31.70 1.60
CA GLN A 32 -4.67 31.58 1.97
C GLN A 32 -4.27 32.03 3.40
N PRO A 33 -4.82 33.11 4.00
CA PRO A 33 -4.47 33.51 5.37
C PRO A 33 -4.92 32.51 6.44
N VAL A 34 -6.02 31.79 6.22
CA VAL A 34 -6.53 30.75 7.13
C VAL A 34 -5.61 29.53 7.09
N LEU A 35 -5.10 29.17 5.91
CA LEU A 35 -4.15 28.08 5.74
C LEU A 35 -2.85 28.34 6.50
N ARG A 36 -2.25 29.53 6.37
CA ARG A 36 -1.01 29.88 7.09
C ARG A 36 -1.15 29.81 8.61
N ARG A 37 -2.28 30.30 9.15
CA ARG A 37 -2.56 30.21 10.59
C ARG A 37 -2.77 28.76 11.05
N SER A 38 -3.34 27.91 10.19
CA SER A 38 -3.51 26.48 10.48
C SER A 38 -2.18 25.71 10.45
N GLU A 39 -1.26 26.06 9.55
CA GLU A 39 0.07 25.43 9.45
C GLU A 39 0.93 25.74 10.69
N GLU A 40 0.95 27.00 11.14
CA GLU A 40 1.68 27.42 12.33
C GLU A 40 1.16 26.72 13.60
N GLN A 41 -0.16 26.58 13.72
CA GLN A 41 -0.82 25.85 14.81
C GLN A 41 -0.45 24.36 14.80
N VAL A 42 -0.49 23.72 13.63
CA VAL A 42 -0.11 22.31 13.46
C VAL A 42 1.37 22.10 13.79
N SER A 43 2.25 22.99 13.29
CA SER A 43 3.68 22.95 13.56
C SER A 43 3.99 23.07 15.05
N THR A 44 3.37 24.07 15.72
CA THR A 44 3.50 24.26 17.17
C THR A 44 3.01 23.04 17.95
N TRP A 45 1.87 22.47 17.55
CA TRP A 45 1.32 21.28 18.21
C TRP A 45 2.25 20.07 18.04
N LEU A 46 2.78 19.84 16.84
CA LEU A 46 3.73 18.74 16.57
C LEU A 46 5.00 18.90 17.39
N GLU A 47 5.58 20.10 17.48
CA GLU A 47 6.78 20.35 18.27
C GLU A 47 6.53 20.10 19.77
N GLN A 48 5.40 20.58 20.31
CA GLN A 48 5.01 20.34 21.70
C GLN A 48 4.77 18.86 22.05
N HIS A 49 4.48 18.02 21.05
CA HIS A 49 4.15 16.61 21.24
C HIS A 49 5.16 15.64 20.63
N ARG A 50 6.30 16.13 20.11
CA ARG A 50 7.30 15.32 19.38
C ARG A 50 7.80 14.11 20.17
N ASP A 51 7.90 14.24 21.48
CA ASP A 51 8.36 13.18 22.40
C ASP A 51 7.22 12.28 22.90
N ARG A 52 6.04 12.34 22.27
CA ARG A 52 4.85 11.55 22.61
C ARG A 52 4.41 10.71 21.40
N PRO A 53 5.17 9.68 20.98
CA PRO A 53 4.92 8.95 19.73
C PRO A 53 3.50 8.43 19.52
N PRO A 54 2.79 7.89 20.53
CA PRO A 54 1.40 7.45 20.35
C PRO A 54 0.45 8.60 19.96
N ILE A 55 0.69 9.81 20.49
CA ILE A 55 -0.12 11.00 20.22
C ILE A 55 0.20 11.55 18.84
N VAL A 56 1.48 11.64 18.48
CA VAL A 56 1.91 12.03 17.13
C VAL A 56 1.35 11.06 16.09
N ARG A 57 1.41 9.75 16.36
CA ARG A 57 0.82 8.71 15.49
C ARG A 57 -0.68 8.94 15.32
N ALA A 58 -1.41 9.15 16.41
CA ALA A 58 -2.85 9.39 16.38
C ALA A 58 -3.21 10.65 15.56
N PHE A 59 -2.37 11.68 15.59
CA PHE A 59 -2.50 12.89 14.79
C PHE A 59 -2.26 12.63 13.30
N VAL A 60 -1.09 12.10 12.92
CA VAL A 60 -0.73 11.89 11.50
C VAL A 60 -1.57 10.81 10.81
N GLN A 61 -2.11 9.86 11.57
CA GLN A 61 -3.06 8.87 11.04
C GLN A 61 -4.34 9.53 10.54
N ARG A 62 -4.84 10.57 11.22
CA ARG A 62 -6.07 11.29 10.85
C ARG A 62 -5.88 12.35 9.76
N MET A 63 -4.64 12.72 9.45
CA MET A 63 -4.35 13.74 8.44
C MET A 63 -4.79 13.27 7.04
N PRO A 64 -5.49 14.10 6.26
CA PRO A 64 -5.69 13.86 4.84
C PRO A 64 -4.34 14.02 4.12
N LYS A 65 -3.77 12.90 3.66
CA LYS A 65 -2.40 12.85 3.11
C LYS A 65 -2.33 13.12 1.61
N GLY A 66 -3.47 13.27 0.93
CA GLY A 66 -3.50 13.44 -0.51
C GLY A 66 -3.09 12.15 -1.23
N GLY A 67 -2.09 12.23 -2.11
CA GLY A 67 -1.64 11.10 -2.92
C GLY A 67 -0.35 10.44 -2.44
N ASP A 68 -0.27 9.11 -2.59
CA ASP A 68 0.99 8.37 -2.55
C ASP A 68 1.45 8.08 -3.98
N ILE A 69 2.58 8.68 -4.35
CA ILE A 69 3.10 8.67 -5.72
C ILE A 69 4.30 7.72 -5.91
N HIS A 70 4.74 7.04 -4.85
CA HIS A 70 5.86 6.10 -4.93
C HIS A 70 5.58 4.88 -4.07
N THR A 71 4.79 3.96 -4.61
CA THR A 71 4.54 2.69 -3.96
C THR A 71 4.71 1.53 -4.93
N HIS A 72 5.68 0.66 -4.67
CA HIS A 72 5.83 -0.61 -5.39
C HIS A 72 4.75 -1.58 -4.93
N LEU A 73 3.86 -2.01 -5.84
CA LEU A 73 2.69 -2.81 -5.47
C LEU A 73 3.05 -4.07 -4.67
N SER A 74 4.03 -4.85 -5.16
CA SER A 74 4.44 -6.09 -4.49
C SER A 74 5.12 -5.86 -3.15
N GLY A 75 5.80 -4.72 -2.97
CA GLY A 75 6.43 -4.35 -1.70
C GLY A 75 5.46 -3.74 -0.68
N ALA A 76 4.26 -3.36 -1.12
CA ALA A 76 3.27 -2.69 -0.27
C ALA A 76 2.36 -3.67 0.47
N VAL A 77 2.14 -4.86 -0.07
CA VAL A 77 1.27 -5.86 0.55
C VAL A 77 1.98 -6.49 1.75
N TYR A 78 1.24 -6.71 2.84
CA TYR A 78 1.81 -7.38 4.02
C TYR A 78 2.09 -8.86 3.76
N ALA A 79 3.19 -9.38 4.33
CA ALA A 79 3.58 -10.78 4.21
C ALA A 79 2.46 -11.73 4.66
N GLU A 80 1.72 -11.36 5.70
CA GLU A 80 0.55 -12.08 6.20
C GLU A 80 -0.54 -12.26 5.13
N ARG A 81 -0.73 -11.27 4.26
CA ARG A 81 -1.70 -11.34 3.17
C ARG A 81 -1.24 -12.31 2.09
N TYR A 82 0.05 -12.29 1.73
CA TYR A 82 0.62 -13.30 0.84
C TYR A 82 0.46 -14.72 1.39
N LEU A 83 0.69 -14.94 2.68
CA LEU A 83 0.46 -16.25 3.32
C LEU A 83 -1.01 -16.66 3.27
N SER A 84 -1.94 -15.72 3.46
CA SER A 84 -3.38 -16.00 3.37
C SER A 84 -3.81 -16.39 1.94
N TRP A 85 -3.26 -15.74 0.92
CA TRP A 85 -3.53 -16.08 -0.48
C TRP A 85 -2.86 -17.40 -0.87
N ALA A 86 -1.64 -17.67 -0.40
CA ALA A 86 -0.99 -18.96 -0.60
C ALA A 86 -1.83 -20.12 -0.05
N ALA A 87 -2.43 -19.95 1.14
CA ALA A 87 -3.37 -20.91 1.70
C ALA A 87 -4.62 -21.08 0.83
N ALA A 88 -5.21 -19.99 0.35
CA ALA A 88 -6.38 -20.03 -0.53
C ALA A 88 -6.08 -20.67 -1.90
N ASP A 89 -4.85 -20.50 -2.42
CA ASP A 89 -4.36 -21.09 -3.67
C ASP A 89 -3.91 -22.54 -3.52
N GLY A 90 -4.04 -23.14 -2.32
CA GLY A 90 -3.67 -24.52 -2.06
C GLY A 90 -2.16 -24.78 -2.04
N CYS A 91 -1.34 -23.74 -1.85
CA CYS A 91 0.10 -23.88 -1.71
C CYS A 91 0.45 -24.64 -0.43
N CYS A 92 1.67 -25.18 -0.38
CA CYS A 92 2.26 -25.73 0.83
C CYS A 92 3.42 -24.87 1.32
N VAL A 93 3.90 -25.19 2.53
CA VAL A 93 5.05 -24.56 3.17
C VAL A 93 6.05 -25.64 3.51
N ASP A 94 7.29 -25.45 3.06
CA ASP A 94 8.43 -26.22 3.55
C ASP A 94 8.88 -25.63 4.90
N ALA A 95 8.62 -26.37 5.97
CA ALA A 95 8.90 -25.94 7.35
C ALA A 95 10.40 -25.80 7.66
N VAL A 96 11.26 -26.46 6.87
CA VAL A 96 12.71 -26.45 7.09
C VAL A 96 13.34 -25.32 6.29
N ALA A 97 12.98 -25.20 5.02
CA ALA A 97 13.51 -24.15 4.15
C ALA A 97 12.82 -22.78 4.36
N ILE A 98 11.69 -22.73 5.08
CA ILE A 98 10.90 -21.51 5.34
C ILE A 98 10.54 -20.82 4.01
N LYS A 99 9.85 -21.56 3.15
CA LYS A 99 9.42 -21.10 1.81
C LYS A 99 8.07 -21.68 1.41
N LEU A 100 7.41 -21.02 0.45
CA LEU A 100 6.25 -21.57 -0.22
C LEU A 100 6.63 -22.67 -1.21
N VAL A 101 5.69 -23.59 -1.41
CA VAL A 101 5.76 -24.71 -2.34
C VAL A 101 4.48 -24.69 -3.16
N LEU A 102 4.62 -24.81 -4.49
CA LEU A 102 3.47 -24.85 -5.41
C LEU A 102 2.58 -26.07 -5.13
N PRO A 103 1.25 -25.99 -5.37
CA PRO A 103 0.31 -27.07 -5.08
C PRO A 103 0.74 -28.42 -5.66
N GLN A 104 1.25 -28.45 -6.90
CA GLN A 104 1.68 -29.68 -7.58
C GLN A 104 2.93 -30.35 -6.98
N ASP A 105 3.70 -29.62 -6.15
CA ASP A 105 4.96 -30.08 -5.56
C ASP A 105 4.86 -30.30 -4.05
N CYS A 106 3.69 -30.05 -3.46
CA CYS A 106 3.37 -30.34 -2.06
C CYS A 106 3.76 -31.78 -1.66
N GLY A 107 3.33 -32.78 -2.44
CA GLY A 107 3.61 -34.20 -2.15
C GLY A 107 5.04 -34.64 -2.48
N LYS A 108 5.81 -33.81 -3.18
CA LYS A 108 7.21 -34.10 -3.56
C LYS A 108 8.21 -33.46 -2.61
N THR A 109 7.79 -32.47 -1.83
CA THR A 109 8.65 -31.72 -0.93
C THR A 109 8.61 -32.35 0.46
N PRO A 110 9.72 -32.93 0.96
CA PRO A 110 9.77 -33.48 2.30
C PRO A 110 9.44 -32.42 3.34
N ASN A 111 8.69 -32.79 4.38
CA ASN A 111 8.29 -31.88 5.47
C ASN A 111 7.41 -30.69 5.05
N ALA A 112 6.88 -30.70 3.82
CA ALA A 112 5.90 -29.72 3.42
C ALA A 112 4.54 -30.00 4.07
N PHE A 113 3.83 -28.95 4.46
CA PHE A 113 2.47 -29.02 4.96
C PHE A 113 1.60 -27.98 4.26
N PRO A 114 0.28 -28.16 4.15
CA PRO A 114 -0.60 -27.19 3.51
C PRO A 114 -0.49 -25.80 4.16
N ALA A 115 -0.36 -24.74 3.38
CA ALA A 115 -0.27 -23.37 3.90
C ALA A 115 -1.50 -22.99 4.74
N ALA A 116 -2.66 -23.61 4.45
CA ALA A 116 -3.87 -23.49 5.26
C ALA A 116 -3.68 -23.93 6.72
N GLU A 117 -2.68 -24.73 7.06
CA GLU A 117 -2.37 -25.13 8.44
C GLU A 117 -1.35 -24.22 9.15
N LEU A 118 -0.89 -23.13 8.51
CA LEU A 118 0.10 -22.22 9.10
C LEU A 118 -0.31 -21.65 10.46
N PHE A 119 -1.60 -21.41 10.67
CA PHE A 119 -2.13 -20.91 11.95
C PHE A 119 -1.85 -21.85 13.13
N LYS A 120 -1.64 -23.15 12.87
CA LYS A 120 -1.27 -24.15 13.89
C LYS A 120 0.23 -24.17 14.18
N ARG A 121 1.04 -23.41 13.42
CA ARG A 121 2.50 -23.47 13.41
C ARG A 121 3.09 -22.05 13.52
N SER A 122 2.83 -21.41 14.67
CA SER A 122 3.21 -20.02 14.93
C SER A 122 4.69 -19.71 14.70
N GLY A 123 5.60 -20.64 15.02
CA GLY A 123 7.04 -20.47 14.77
C GLY A 123 7.39 -20.38 13.28
N VAL A 124 6.82 -21.26 12.44
CA VAL A 124 7.03 -21.23 10.98
C VAL A 124 6.37 -19.99 10.38
N TYR A 125 5.17 -19.65 10.84
CA TYR A 125 4.45 -18.44 10.41
C TYR A 125 5.25 -17.17 10.71
N ALA A 126 5.77 -17.03 11.93
CA ALA A 126 6.61 -15.90 12.32
C ALA A 126 7.89 -15.83 11.47
N ALA A 127 8.56 -16.96 11.26
CA ALA A 127 9.79 -17.03 10.45
C ALA A 127 9.55 -16.65 8.98
N LEU A 128 8.40 -17.02 8.39
CA LEU A 128 8.03 -16.58 7.05
C LEU A 128 7.84 -15.06 6.99
N ILE A 129 7.11 -14.48 7.95
CA ILE A 129 6.90 -13.03 8.00
C ILE A 129 8.23 -12.28 8.20
N ASP A 130 9.10 -12.76 9.10
CA ASP A 130 10.39 -12.11 9.36
C ASP A 130 11.32 -12.24 8.14
N ARG A 131 11.24 -13.33 7.38
CA ARG A 131 11.97 -13.48 6.11
C ARG A 131 11.43 -12.58 5.00
N TRP A 132 10.14 -12.26 5.02
CA TRP A 132 9.45 -11.50 3.98
C TRP A 132 9.19 -10.04 4.35
N SER A 133 9.81 -9.55 5.42
CA SER A 133 9.65 -8.18 5.89
C SER A 133 10.89 -7.72 6.65
N LEU A 134 10.90 -6.44 7.04
CA LEU A 134 11.85 -5.89 7.99
C LEU A 134 11.24 -5.72 9.40
N ARG A 135 10.21 -6.52 9.74
CA ARG A 135 9.63 -6.52 11.08
C ARG A 135 10.69 -6.80 12.15
N TYR A 136 11.62 -7.71 11.84
CA TYR A 136 12.81 -7.98 12.63
C TYR A 136 14.05 -7.91 11.73
N PRO A 137 14.73 -6.76 11.63
CA PRO A 137 15.89 -6.61 10.77
C PRO A 137 17.08 -7.46 11.26
N ALA A 138 17.92 -7.86 10.32
CA ALA A 138 19.01 -8.80 10.52
C ALA A 138 18.58 -10.23 10.95
N PHE A 139 17.39 -10.63 10.52
CA PHE A 139 16.88 -11.98 10.76
C PHE A 139 17.79 -13.05 10.14
N ALA A 140 17.96 -14.16 10.86
CA ALA A 140 18.79 -15.31 10.45
C ALA A 140 20.23 -14.95 10.04
N GLY A 141 20.82 -13.91 10.65
CA GLY A 141 22.20 -13.49 10.42
C GLY A 141 22.44 -12.75 9.10
N LYS A 142 21.39 -12.31 8.40
CA LYS A 142 21.50 -11.44 7.22
C LYS A 142 21.69 -9.99 7.62
N SER A 143 22.19 -9.15 6.72
CA SER A 143 22.06 -7.70 6.89
C SER A 143 20.60 -7.29 6.63
N GLY A 144 20.13 -6.17 7.19
CA GLY A 144 18.80 -5.65 6.87
C GLY A 144 18.64 -5.34 5.38
N HIS A 145 19.71 -4.91 4.71
CA HIS A 145 19.75 -4.71 3.26
C HIS A 145 19.48 -6.02 2.50
N ASP A 146 20.20 -7.09 2.82
CA ASP A 146 20.04 -8.36 2.11
C ASP A 146 18.70 -9.02 2.43
N GLN A 147 18.21 -8.87 3.67
CA GLN A 147 16.87 -9.31 4.06
C GLN A 147 15.79 -8.58 3.26
N PHE A 148 15.93 -7.27 3.04
CA PHE A 148 15.01 -6.50 2.21
C PHE A 148 14.91 -7.06 0.80
N PHE A 149 16.04 -7.28 0.12
CA PHE A 149 16.03 -7.82 -1.23
C PHE A 149 15.59 -9.29 -1.30
N GLN A 150 15.93 -10.10 -0.28
CA GLN A 150 15.50 -11.49 -0.19
C GLN A 150 13.98 -11.63 0.01
N ALA A 151 13.32 -10.66 0.63
CA ALA A 151 11.87 -10.70 0.86
C ALA A 151 11.12 -10.89 -0.46
N PHE A 152 11.54 -10.18 -1.53
CA PHE A 152 10.89 -10.24 -2.84
C PHE A 152 10.89 -11.66 -3.42
N ASP A 153 12.02 -12.36 -3.39
CA ASP A 153 12.10 -13.76 -3.83
C ASP A 153 11.20 -14.68 -2.99
N GLY A 154 11.01 -14.35 -1.72
CA GLY A 154 10.22 -15.14 -0.78
C GLY A 154 8.72 -15.16 -1.10
N PHE A 155 8.15 -14.00 -1.39
CA PHE A 155 6.74 -13.86 -1.73
C PHE A 155 6.44 -13.85 -3.24
N ASP A 156 7.47 -13.91 -4.10
CA ASP A 156 7.34 -13.79 -5.56
C ASP A 156 6.33 -14.79 -6.15
N LEU A 157 6.31 -16.01 -5.62
CA LEU A 157 5.38 -17.07 -6.05
C LEU A 157 3.92 -16.60 -6.05
N ILE A 158 3.54 -15.74 -5.10
CA ILE A 158 2.20 -15.17 -5.00
C ILE A 158 2.15 -13.79 -5.67
N SER A 159 3.13 -12.91 -5.43
CA SER A 159 3.07 -11.53 -5.93
C SER A 159 3.20 -11.42 -7.46
N SER A 160 3.84 -12.38 -8.11
CA SER A 160 3.95 -12.43 -9.58
C SER A 160 2.71 -13.04 -10.26
N SER A 161 1.84 -13.72 -9.50
CA SER A 161 0.66 -14.40 -10.05
C SER A 161 -0.32 -13.39 -10.67
N PRO A 162 -0.67 -13.54 -11.96
CA PRO A 162 -1.66 -12.67 -12.61
C PRO A 162 -3.02 -12.66 -11.90
N SER A 163 -3.43 -13.78 -11.30
CA SER A 163 -4.72 -13.89 -10.60
C SER A 163 -4.77 -13.08 -9.30
N ARG A 164 -3.62 -12.81 -8.67
CA ARG A 164 -3.53 -12.06 -7.40
C ARG A 164 -3.30 -10.57 -7.57
N LYS A 165 -3.06 -10.08 -8.79
CA LYS A 165 -2.82 -8.64 -9.04
C LYS A 165 -3.98 -7.76 -8.58
N GLY A 166 -5.22 -8.17 -8.87
CA GLY A 166 -6.41 -7.45 -8.42
C GLY A 166 -6.51 -7.41 -6.89
N ASP A 167 -6.22 -8.53 -6.22
CA ASP A 167 -6.24 -8.63 -4.76
C ASP A 167 -5.19 -7.72 -4.11
N MET A 168 -3.98 -7.65 -4.68
CA MET A 168 -2.93 -6.74 -4.21
C MET A 168 -3.36 -5.27 -4.31
N VAL A 169 -3.92 -4.87 -5.44
CA VAL A 169 -4.42 -3.49 -5.63
C VAL A 169 -5.53 -3.19 -4.62
N ALA A 170 -6.47 -4.11 -4.43
CA ALA A 170 -7.56 -3.94 -3.46
C ALA A 170 -7.04 -3.83 -2.02
N ASP A 171 -6.06 -4.66 -1.63
CA ASP A 171 -5.45 -4.63 -0.30
C ASP A 171 -4.78 -3.28 -0.01
N VAL A 172 -3.94 -2.82 -0.94
CA VAL A 172 -3.21 -1.54 -0.81
C VAL A 172 -4.17 -0.36 -0.84
N ALA A 173 -5.17 -0.35 -1.74
CA ALA A 173 -6.17 0.71 -1.83
C ALA A 173 -7.03 0.82 -0.58
N ASN A 174 -7.50 -0.31 -0.03
CA ASN A 174 -8.28 -0.33 1.21
C ASN A 174 -7.45 0.22 2.39
N ARG A 175 -6.16 -0.16 2.47
CA ARG A 175 -5.27 0.37 3.51
C ARG A 175 -5.02 1.86 3.32
N ALA A 176 -4.77 2.32 2.09
CA ALA A 176 -4.59 3.74 1.76
C ALA A 176 -5.81 4.58 2.18
N ALA A 177 -7.03 4.10 1.88
CA ALA A 177 -8.27 4.73 2.30
C ALA A 177 -8.39 4.82 3.84
N SER A 178 -8.06 3.74 4.56
CA SER A 178 -8.04 3.73 6.03
C SER A 178 -7.00 4.70 6.64
N GLN A 179 -6.00 5.05 5.84
CA GLN A 179 -4.94 5.99 6.18
C GLN A 179 -5.21 7.39 5.60
N HIS A 180 -6.40 7.70 5.08
CA HIS A 180 -6.72 9.01 4.49
C HIS A 180 -5.77 9.43 3.34
N VAL A 181 -5.32 8.46 2.55
CA VAL A 181 -4.66 8.67 1.25
C VAL A 181 -5.73 8.52 0.17
N SER A 182 -5.97 9.57 -0.61
CA SER A 182 -7.05 9.65 -1.59
C SER A 182 -6.63 9.29 -3.02
N TYR A 183 -5.33 9.15 -3.28
CA TYR A 183 -4.78 8.85 -4.60
C TYR A 183 -3.55 7.95 -4.50
N LEU A 184 -3.38 7.03 -5.46
CA LEU A 184 -2.27 6.09 -5.50
C LEU A 184 -1.67 6.01 -6.92
N GLU A 185 -0.36 6.19 -7.06
CA GLU A 185 0.42 5.78 -8.23
C GLU A 185 1.23 4.53 -7.88
N LEU A 186 0.70 3.37 -8.31
CA LEU A 186 1.29 2.08 -7.99
C LEU A 186 2.31 1.66 -9.05
N LEU A 187 3.56 1.50 -8.63
CA LEU A 187 4.67 1.01 -9.44
C LEU A 187 4.55 -0.51 -9.58
N LEU A 188 4.47 -0.97 -10.83
CA LEU A 188 4.45 -2.37 -11.19
C LEU A 188 5.78 -2.74 -11.85
N THR A 189 6.52 -3.68 -11.26
CA THR A 189 7.68 -4.26 -11.93
C THR A 189 7.22 -5.17 -13.05
N THR A 190 7.41 -4.72 -14.29
CA THR A 190 7.21 -5.55 -15.48
C THR A 190 8.53 -6.22 -15.85
N GLN A 191 8.47 -7.43 -16.42
CA GLN A 191 9.65 -8.16 -16.91
C GLN A 191 10.74 -8.47 -15.86
N GLY A 192 10.50 -8.32 -14.55
CA GLY A 192 11.53 -8.53 -13.52
C GLY A 192 12.23 -9.89 -13.61
N GLY A 193 11.47 -10.98 -13.79
CA GLY A 193 12.02 -12.32 -14.00
C GLY A 193 12.84 -12.46 -15.28
N ALA A 194 12.37 -11.90 -16.40
CA ALA A 194 13.09 -11.91 -17.67
C ALA A 194 14.39 -11.08 -17.60
N THR A 195 14.35 -9.93 -16.92
CA THR A 195 15.52 -9.08 -16.67
C THR A 195 16.54 -9.78 -15.78
N GLN A 196 16.12 -10.47 -14.70
CA GLN A 196 17.02 -11.27 -13.88
C GLN A 196 17.66 -12.42 -14.66
N GLN A 197 16.89 -13.13 -15.50
CA GLN A 197 17.41 -14.20 -16.34
C GLN A 197 18.46 -13.68 -17.33
N LEU A 198 18.17 -12.55 -17.98
CA LEU A 198 19.12 -11.88 -18.89
C LEU A 198 20.37 -11.42 -18.15
N ALA A 199 20.24 -10.80 -16.98
CA ALA A 199 21.39 -10.37 -16.18
C ALA A 199 22.31 -11.56 -15.88
N ARG A 200 21.74 -12.69 -15.40
CA ARG A 200 22.50 -13.91 -15.15
C ARG A 200 23.17 -14.51 -16.39
N SER A 201 22.64 -14.25 -17.60
CA SER A 201 23.25 -14.75 -18.83
C SER A 201 24.37 -13.86 -19.36
N ILE A 202 24.52 -12.62 -18.86
CA ILE A 202 25.52 -11.66 -19.33
C ILE A 202 26.60 -11.27 -18.30
N GLY A 203 26.43 -11.63 -17.02
CA GLY A 203 27.42 -11.44 -15.95
C GLY A 203 26.99 -10.42 -14.90
#